data_AF-A0A2D0L1L7-F1
#
_entry.id   AF-A0A2D0L1L7-F1
#
_cell.length_a   1.000
_cell.length_b   1.000
_cell.length_c   1.000
_cell.angle_alpha   90.00
_cell.angle_beta   90.00
_cell.angle_gamma   90.00
#
_symmetry.space_group_name_H-M   'P 1'
#
loop_
_entity.id
_entity.type
_entity.pdbx_description
1 polymer ?
#
loop_
_entity_poly.entity_id
_entity_poly.type
_entity_poly.pdbx_seq_one_letter_code
_entity_poly.pdbx_strand_id
1 'polypeptide(L)'
;MQDSMTVSAPGPSRDAGWGNSNGFGDYNGGGSSGGGRQAANSSRYAVADLRLVKPGYPAPTFPIGGTINATVCTNVPENTFMNWGSYIDNAKPMAARLAGAAVRGTPLGRIGSFLMGLEEGRKEKAAQLQQQMIDKAKEDAARVNVTDVFHVTALPMAAIVATHIPMERIREAGKILADVVSQPVVDTKNGQRQIAITREPTEVSVVKAEKTSKPNVYSAQVVAGMKPMQITVDNSIPSSQLNKNQVNTASEVGIFSPTSAGDTHHAILDFDGKHEPIYISVSKVPTEAEKKAQLEEAKKREQEWAAANPLLAAELELDEADKELRDAEATVLEAGKTLDTKRNEPLGLTLANPEKYPVTRKWDERIEFPIYAPYAKVDFNFYAVVNSRENLNSLLEKGAESLYPEEVSWEDVFEKYAAPGQFLEEISRGDTEDVLETGSIYTEMAIEELNFARQKLLEQKRLIAESEHALTVAQEKREKAENKKKEKEEKAKKEKKRDQPGTATGDGTDVGEKWLEGVSKELGDPIPKEVAKKLKGKKFSSFDKFRQAIWTEIGKVPKLAQNIKTKANKKAIAKGRAPFARKKDQVGGRKKLELHHVEEIQHGGEVYDVDNLRIVTPKNHIKIHSK
;
A
#
# COMPACT_ATOMS: atom_id res chain seq x y z
N MET A 1 74.32 -25.43 13.98
CA MET A 1 73.94 -26.23 12.80
C MET A 1 72.71 -25.57 12.21
N GLN A 2 73.03 -24.61 11.33
CA GLN A 2 72.23 -23.81 10.40
C GLN A 2 70.79 -23.48 10.83
N ASP A 3 70.55 -22.37 11.53
CA ASP A 3 70.67 -20.94 11.15
C ASP A 3 69.61 -20.41 10.19
N SER A 4 69.23 -19.18 10.55
CA SER A 4 68.65 -18.10 9.75
C SER A 4 67.10 -18.05 9.74
N MET A 5 66.46 -17.12 10.47
CA MET A 5 66.49 -15.64 10.48
C MET A 5 65.23 -15.10 9.78
N THR A 6 64.35 -14.42 10.53
CA THR A 6 63.98 -12.97 10.41
C THR A 6 62.99 -12.68 9.25
N VAL A 7 62.02 -11.74 9.26
CA VAL A 7 61.76 -10.54 10.09
C VAL A 7 60.32 -10.01 9.82
N SER A 8 59.79 -9.29 10.82
CA SER A 8 58.84 -8.13 10.88
C SER A 8 57.66 -7.91 9.90
N ALA A 9 56.45 -7.82 10.48
CA ALA A 9 55.51 -6.65 10.65
C ALA A 9 55.15 -5.71 9.45
N PRO A 10 54.16 -4.77 9.57
CA PRO A 10 52.73 -4.86 9.96
C PRO A 10 51.73 -4.01 9.07
N GLY A 11 50.41 -4.25 9.20
CA GLY A 11 49.29 -3.29 8.95
C GLY A 11 48.73 -3.14 7.52
N PRO A 12 47.53 -2.53 7.29
CA PRO A 12 46.75 -1.72 8.23
C PRO A 12 45.24 -2.10 8.40
N SER A 13 44.66 -1.46 9.41
CA SER A 13 43.22 -1.27 9.69
C SER A 13 42.47 -0.60 8.54
N ARG A 14 41.20 -1.01 8.33
CA ARG A 14 39.98 -0.18 8.12
C ARG A 14 38.91 -0.98 7.37
N ASP A 15 37.77 -1.20 8.01
CA ASP A 15 36.47 -0.67 7.56
C ASP A 15 35.31 -1.34 8.30
N ALA A 16 34.72 -0.56 9.21
CA ALA A 16 33.40 -0.80 9.78
C ALA A 16 32.35 -0.49 8.69
N GLY A 17 32.08 -1.47 7.83
CA GLY A 17 30.96 -1.48 6.90
C GLY A 17 29.70 -2.00 7.60
N TRP A 18 28.66 -1.17 7.61
CA TRP A 18 27.35 -1.44 8.18
C TRP A 18 26.74 -2.75 7.65
N GLY A 19 26.66 -3.76 8.52
CA GLY A 19 26.03 -5.04 8.23
C GLY A 19 24.52 -4.93 8.12
N ASN A 20 24.03 -4.99 6.89
CA ASN A 20 22.63 -5.08 6.54
C ASN A 20 22.16 -6.53 6.77
N SER A 21 21.51 -6.81 7.92
CA SER A 21 21.00 -8.14 8.24
C SER A 21 19.65 -8.40 7.56
N ASN A 22 19.68 -8.86 6.31
CA ASN A 22 18.55 -9.57 5.69
C ASN A 22 19.08 -10.89 5.12
N GLY A 23 19.16 -11.90 5.99
CA GLY A 23 19.55 -13.25 5.61
C GLY A 23 18.42 -13.97 4.89
N PHE A 24 18.42 -13.90 3.56
CA PHE A 24 17.98 -15.01 2.74
C PHE A 24 19.16 -15.98 2.65
N GLY A 25 19.04 -17.14 3.30
CA GLY A 25 20.09 -18.15 3.32
C GLY A 25 20.25 -18.79 1.94
N ASP A 26 21.38 -18.52 1.29
CA ASP A 26 21.90 -19.29 0.17
C ASP A 26 22.34 -20.68 0.65
N TYR A 27 21.68 -21.72 0.15
CA TYR A 27 22.24 -23.07 0.17
C TYR A 27 22.88 -23.36 -1.17
N ASN A 28 24.20 -23.16 -1.23
CA ASN A 28 25.05 -23.62 -2.32
C ASN A 28 25.59 -25.01 -1.99
N GLY A 29 25.56 -25.93 -2.95
CA GLY A 29 26.06 -27.30 -2.75
C GLY A 29 26.18 -28.11 -4.04
N GLY A 30 27.37 -28.06 -4.65
CA GLY A 30 28.00 -29.20 -5.34
C GLY A 30 27.65 -29.43 -6.81
N GLY A 31 28.65 -29.25 -7.68
CA GLY A 31 28.55 -29.49 -9.12
C GLY A 31 28.68 -30.95 -9.58
N SER A 32 28.39 -31.10 -10.88
CA SER A 32 28.81 -32.13 -11.85
C SER A 32 27.87 -33.31 -12.21
N SER A 33 27.81 -33.53 -13.53
CA SER A 33 27.23 -34.60 -14.36
C SER A 33 25.73 -34.59 -14.74
N GLY A 34 25.46 -34.09 -15.96
CA GLY A 34 24.91 -34.89 -17.06
C GLY A 34 23.41 -35.21 -17.11
N GLY A 35 22.63 -34.34 -17.74
CA GLY A 35 21.49 -34.67 -18.62
C GLY A 35 20.19 -35.27 -18.06
N GLY A 36 20.21 -35.97 -16.92
CA GLY A 36 19.04 -36.68 -16.37
C GLY A 36 18.40 -36.04 -15.13
N ARG A 37 19.01 -34.99 -14.55
CA ARG A 37 18.62 -34.40 -13.25
C ARG A 37 17.69 -33.18 -13.30
N GLN A 38 17.51 -32.55 -14.47
CA GLN A 38 16.68 -31.35 -14.59
C GLN A 38 15.19 -31.61 -14.25
N ALA A 39 14.66 -32.80 -14.55
CA ALA A 39 13.29 -33.16 -14.21
C ALA A 39 13.06 -33.52 -12.73
N ALA A 40 14.10 -33.92 -11.99
CA ALA A 40 13.98 -34.28 -10.58
C ALA A 40 14.04 -33.04 -9.66
N ASN A 41 14.82 -32.02 -10.05
CA ASN A 41 14.94 -30.78 -9.29
C ASN A 41 13.74 -29.83 -9.46
N SER A 42 13.04 -29.85 -10.60
CA SER A 42 11.87 -28.99 -10.84
C SER A 42 10.73 -29.21 -9.84
N SER A 43 10.60 -30.43 -9.30
CA SER A 43 9.61 -30.78 -8.29
C SER A 43 9.82 -30.07 -6.93
N ARG A 44 11.00 -29.53 -6.63
CA ARG A 44 11.24 -28.70 -5.44
C ARG A 44 10.85 -27.23 -5.63
N TYR A 45 10.85 -26.74 -6.87
CA TYR A 45 10.58 -25.33 -7.20
C TYR A 45 9.11 -25.08 -7.62
N ALA A 46 8.39 -26.13 -8.02
CA ALA A 46 7.01 -26.06 -8.50
C ALA A 46 5.95 -26.34 -7.40
N VAL A 47 6.33 -26.34 -6.12
CA VAL A 47 5.39 -26.61 -5.02
C VAL A 47 4.92 -25.31 -4.41
N ALA A 48 3.61 -25.11 -4.35
CA ALA A 48 3.04 -24.04 -3.52
C ALA A 48 3.24 -24.40 -2.04
N ASP A 49 4.26 -23.82 -1.39
CA ASP A 49 4.49 -23.99 0.04
C ASP A 49 3.61 -23.04 0.86
N LEU A 50 2.50 -23.58 1.36
CA LEU A 50 1.48 -22.88 2.13
C LEU A 50 1.63 -23.15 3.64
N ARG A 51 2.79 -23.64 4.08
CA ARG A 51 3.14 -23.80 5.50
C ARG A 51 3.58 -22.49 6.17
N LEU A 52 3.80 -21.43 5.38
CA LEU A 52 4.17 -20.12 5.89
C LEU A 52 3.20 -19.70 7.01
N VAL A 53 3.74 -19.18 8.11
CA VAL A 53 3.05 -18.90 9.39
C VAL A 53 1.86 -17.91 9.30
N LYS A 54 1.44 -17.52 8.10
CA LYS A 54 0.34 -16.58 7.83
C LYS A 54 -0.62 -17.17 6.79
N PRO A 55 -1.68 -17.86 7.24
CA PRO A 55 -2.72 -18.37 6.35
C PRO A 55 -3.28 -17.29 5.42
N GLY A 56 -3.50 -17.67 4.16
CA GLY A 56 -3.99 -16.78 3.12
C GLY A 56 -2.91 -16.17 2.21
N TYR A 57 -1.62 -16.44 2.46
CA TYR A 57 -0.54 -15.90 1.64
C TYR A 57 -0.54 -16.59 0.27
N PRO A 58 -0.56 -15.83 -0.84
CA PRO A 58 -0.63 -16.42 -2.17
C PRO A 58 0.75 -16.96 -2.60
N ALA A 59 0.85 -18.26 -2.87
CA ALA A 59 2.06 -18.91 -3.36
C ALA A 59 1.96 -19.18 -4.88
N PRO A 60 2.82 -18.58 -5.71
CA PRO A 60 2.94 -18.97 -7.11
C PRO A 60 3.44 -20.41 -7.28
N THR A 61 2.92 -21.12 -8.26
CA THR A 61 3.29 -22.49 -8.64
C THR A 61 2.96 -22.72 -10.11
N PHE A 62 3.43 -23.82 -10.70
CA PHE A 62 3.13 -24.23 -12.07
C PHE A 62 2.98 -25.76 -12.13
N PRO A 63 2.13 -26.29 -13.02
CA PRO A 63 1.88 -27.72 -13.08
C PRO A 63 3.06 -28.49 -13.68
N ILE A 64 3.47 -29.58 -13.04
CA ILE A 64 4.42 -30.55 -13.62
C ILE A 64 3.64 -31.78 -14.08
N GLY A 65 3.78 -32.15 -15.35
CA GLY A 65 3.05 -33.29 -15.92
C GLY A 65 1.52 -33.12 -15.88
N GLY A 66 1.04 -31.87 -15.83
CA GLY A 66 -0.37 -31.50 -15.71
C GLY A 66 -0.92 -31.44 -14.28
N THR A 67 -0.08 -31.65 -13.26
CA THR A 67 -0.48 -31.68 -11.84
C THR A 67 0.13 -30.52 -11.07
N ILE A 68 -0.70 -29.76 -10.35
CA ILE A 68 -0.24 -28.76 -9.38
C ILE A 68 0.09 -29.46 -8.05
N ASN A 69 1.23 -29.11 -7.46
CA ASN A 69 1.67 -29.64 -6.17
C ASN A 69 1.59 -28.53 -5.12
N ALA A 70 1.02 -28.83 -3.96
CA ALA A 70 0.94 -27.91 -2.84
C ALA A 70 1.32 -28.62 -1.54
N THR A 71 1.98 -27.91 -0.64
CA THR A 71 2.22 -28.35 0.73
C THR A 71 1.42 -27.44 1.66
N VAL A 72 0.56 -28.02 2.49
CA VAL A 72 -0.33 -27.28 3.40
C VAL A 72 -0.02 -27.62 4.85
N CYS A 73 -0.19 -26.63 5.72
CA CYS A 73 -0.26 -26.84 7.16
C CYS A 73 -1.73 -26.82 7.60
N THR A 74 -2.16 -27.86 8.30
CA THR A 74 -3.52 -27.98 8.85
C THR A 74 -3.56 -27.63 10.34
N ASN A 75 -2.41 -27.67 11.02
CA ASN A 75 -2.26 -27.23 12.42
C ASN A 75 -1.94 -25.74 12.48
N VAL A 76 -2.97 -24.91 12.36
CA VAL A 76 -2.79 -23.45 12.38
C VAL A 76 -2.63 -22.95 13.82
N PRO A 77 -1.60 -22.12 14.13
CA PRO A 77 -1.39 -21.58 15.48
C PRO A 77 -2.56 -20.74 15.98
N GLU A 78 -2.84 -20.77 17.28
CA GLU A 78 -3.96 -20.04 17.91
C GLU A 78 -3.90 -18.52 17.72
N ASN A 79 -2.71 -17.94 17.51
CA ASN A 79 -2.53 -16.50 17.27
C ASN A 79 -2.79 -16.07 15.82
N THR A 80 -3.29 -16.98 14.98
CA THR A 80 -3.61 -16.67 13.59
C THR A 80 -4.84 -15.77 13.51
N PHE A 81 -4.78 -14.80 12.61
CA PHE A 81 -5.92 -13.95 12.30
C PHE A 81 -6.99 -14.72 11.50
N MET A 82 -8.14 -14.98 12.12
CA MET A 82 -9.17 -15.89 11.56
C MET A 82 -10.54 -15.21 11.31
N ASN A 83 -10.77 -13.99 11.80
CA ASN A 83 -12.07 -13.31 11.72
C ASN A 83 -12.16 -12.33 10.54
N TRP A 84 -11.83 -12.80 9.32
CA TRP A 84 -11.76 -11.97 8.12
C TRP A 84 -13.06 -11.25 7.78
N GLY A 85 -14.20 -11.93 7.88
CA GLY A 85 -15.52 -11.35 7.60
C GLY A 85 -15.80 -10.16 8.52
N SER A 86 -15.72 -10.36 9.84
CA SER A 86 -15.94 -9.31 10.83
C SER A 86 -14.93 -8.18 10.75
N TYR A 87 -13.66 -8.48 10.45
CA TYR A 87 -12.65 -7.45 10.24
C TYR A 87 -12.98 -6.56 9.04
N ILE A 88 -13.36 -7.17 7.92
CA ILE A 88 -13.76 -6.42 6.72
C ILE A 88 -14.99 -5.56 7.00
N ASP A 89 -16.00 -6.13 7.67
CA ASP A 89 -17.24 -5.45 8.02
C ASP A 89 -16.99 -4.25 8.97
N ASN A 90 -16.10 -4.41 9.96
CA ASN A 90 -15.74 -3.35 10.89
C ASN A 90 -14.87 -2.25 10.25
N ALA A 91 -13.94 -2.62 9.37
CA ALA A 91 -12.99 -1.68 8.79
C ALA A 91 -13.61 -0.77 7.72
N LYS A 92 -14.67 -1.22 7.04
CA LYS A 92 -15.44 -0.37 6.10
C LYS A 92 -16.94 -0.43 6.42
N PRO A 93 -17.47 0.43 7.32
CA PRO A 93 -18.90 0.47 7.65
C PRO A 93 -19.82 0.77 6.44
N MET A 94 -19.29 1.42 5.39
CA MET A 94 -20.01 1.65 4.13
C MET A 94 -20.11 0.41 3.22
N ALA A 95 -19.37 -0.66 3.53
CA ALA A 95 -19.34 -1.93 2.80
C ALA A 95 -20.75 -2.50 2.60
N ALA A 96 -21.56 -2.54 3.67
CA ALA A 96 -22.93 -3.04 3.61
C ALA A 96 -23.86 -2.18 2.72
N ARG A 97 -23.66 -0.85 2.68
CA ARG A 97 -24.41 0.07 1.81
C ARG A 97 -24.01 -0.09 0.33
N LEU A 98 -22.72 -0.30 0.07
CA LEU A 98 -22.19 -0.60 -1.27
C LEU A 98 -22.63 -1.98 -1.76
N ALA A 99 -22.61 -2.99 -0.89
CA ALA A 99 -23.10 -4.34 -1.17
C ALA A 99 -24.64 -4.36 -1.36
N GLY A 100 -25.39 -3.53 -0.64
CA GLY A 100 -26.83 -3.34 -0.84
C GLY A 100 -27.18 -2.73 -2.21
N ALA A 101 -26.33 -1.86 -2.75
CA ALA A 101 -26.41 -1.42 -4.15
C ALA A 101 -25.98 -2.53 -5.15
N ALA A 102 -25.12 -3.46 -4.71
CA ALA A 102 -24.57 -4.59 -5.44
C ALA A 102 -25.51 -5.80 -5.64
N VAL A 103 -26.68 -5.84 -4.99
CA VAL A 103 -27.73 -6.87 -5.17
C VAL A 103 -28.23 -6.97 -6.65
N ARG A 104 -27.71 -6.14 -7.56
CA ARG A 104 -27.97 -6.12 -9.00
C ARG A 104 -26.73 -6.40 -9.89
N GLY A 105 -25.66 -6.99 -9.34
CA GLY A 105 -24.44 -7.35 -10.09
C GLY A 105 -23.56 -6.14 -10.43
N THR A 106 -23.02 -5.46 -9.43
CA THR A 106 -22.22 -4.24 -9.66
C THR A 106 -20.80 -4.54 -10.17
N PRO A 107 -20.22 -3.63 -10.99
CA PRO A 107 -18.88 -3.77 -11.57
C PRO A 107 -17.72 -3.46 -10.60
N LEU A 108 -17.98 -2.71 -9.52
CA LEU A 108 -17.14 -2.59 -8.33
C LEU A 108 -17.72 -3.56 -7.31
N GLY A 109 -16.96 -4.59 -6.93
CA GLY A 109 -17.59 -5.83 -6.47
C GLY A 109 -16.96 -6.49 -5.27
N ARG A 110 -15.68 -6.23 -4.97
CA ARG A 110 -14.99 -6.97 -3.92
C ARG A 110 -14.41 -6.03 -2.88
N ILE A 111 -15.08 -5.96 -1.73
CA ILE A 111 -14.50 -5.37 -0.53
C ILE A 111 -13.51 -6.39 0.00
N GLY A 112 -12.25 -6.01 0.15
CA GLY A 112 -11.23 -6.97 0.51
C GLY A 112 -10.02 -6.35 1.17
N SER A 113 -9.19 -7.22 1.73
CA SER A 113 -7.92 -6.87 2.33
C SER A 113 -6.79 -7.65 1.67
N PHE A 114 -5.67 -6.99 1.44
CA PHE A 114 -4.45 -7.62 0.94
C PHE A 114 -3.65 -8.18 2.11
N LEU A 115 -3.51 -9.50 2.17
CA LEU A 115 -2.77 -10.15 3.25
C LEU A 115 -1.29 -9.74 3.27
N MET A 116 -0.66 -9.63 2.10
CA MET A 116 0.74 -9.17 1.95
C MET A 116 0.94 -7.73 2.43
N GLY A 117 -0.10 -6.89 2.37
CA GLY A 117 -0.05 -5.49 2.82
C GLY A 117 -0.11 -5.31 4.33
N LEU A 118 -0.45 -6.36 5.09
CA LEU A 118 -0.47 -6.36 6.56
C LEU A 118 0.92 -6.53 7.18
N GLU A 119 1.95 -6.81 6.37
CA GLU A 119 3.33 -6.99 6.84
C GLU A 119 4.11 -5.67 6.85
N GLU A 120 4.82 -5.41 7.95
CA GLU A 120 5.83 -4.34 8.11
C GLU A 120 5.37 -2.89 7.85
N GLY A 121 4.08 -2.58 7.82
CA GLY A 121 3.57 -1.21 7.73
C GLY A 121 3.88 -0.48 6.41
N ARG A 122 4.37 -1.19 5.37
CA ARG A 122 4.73 -0.61 4.08
C ARG A 122 3.81 -1.14 2.97
N LYS A 123 2.66 -0.49 2.80
CA LYS A 123 1.65 -0.78 1.76
C LYS A 123 2.26 -0.92 0.36
N GLU A 124 3.32 -0.16 0.05
CA GLU A 124 3.94 -0.08 -1.28
C GLU A 124 4.75 -1.33 -1.70
N LYS A 125 5.12 -2.21 -0.77
CA LYS A 125 5.97 -3.38 -1.08
C LYS A 125 5.20 -4.66 -1.40
N ALA A 126 3.95 -4.79 -0.96
CA ALA A 126 3.16 -6.01 -1.15
C ALA A 126 2.96 -6.37 -2.63
N ALA A 127 2.58 -5.36 -3.40
CA ALA A 127 2.53 -5.35 -4.86
C ALA A 127 3.79 -5.93 -5.52
N GLN A 128 4.93 -5.33 -5.15
CA GLN A 128 6.24 -5.61 -5.73
C GLN A 128 6.69 -7.02 -5.35
N LEU A 129 6.50 -7.41 -4.09
CA LEU A 129 6.79 -8.75 -3.60
C LEU A 129 5.98 -9.81 -4.34
N GLN A 130 4.67 -9.59 -4.50
CA GLN A 130 3.82 -10.51 -5.27
C GLN A 130 4.34 -10.67 -6.70
N GLN A 131 4.66 -9.57 -7.37
CA GLN A 131 5.16 -9.59 -8.75
C GLN A 131 6.52 -10.30 -8.83
N GLN A 132 7.45 -10.04 -7.92
CA GLN A 132 8.75 -10.73 -7.85
C GLN A 132 8.60 -12.24 -7.69
N MET A 133 7.67 -12.69 -6.83
CA MET A 133 7.39 -14.13 -6.67
C MET A 133 6.81 -14.74 -7.96
N ILE A 134 5.94 -14.02 -8.66
CA ILE A 134 5.39 -14.46 -9.95
C ILE A 134 6.49 -14.56 -11.01
N ASP A 135 7.35 -13.56 -11.12
CA ASP A 135 8.40 -13.51 -12.13
C ASP A 135 9.38 -14.67 -11.95
N LYS A 136 9.78 -14.95 -10.71
CA LYS A 136 10.58 -16.13 -10.37
C LYS A 136 9.88 -17.44 -10.75
N ALA A 137 8.59 -17.58 -10.46
CA ALA A 137 7.83 -18.78 -10.83
C ALA A 137 7.70 -18.95 -12.35
N LYS A 138 7.56 -17.85 -13.11
CA LYS A 138 7.58 -17.87 -14.58
C LYS A 138 8.94 -18.31 -15.12
N GLU A 139 10.03 -17.81 -14.54
CA GLU A 139 11.39 -18.24 -14.90
C GLU A 139 11.60 -19.74 -14.67
N ASP A 140 11.18 -20.25 -13.50
CA ASP A 140 11.30 -21.67 -13.17
C ASP A 140 10.38 -22.55 -14.03
N ALA A 141 9.17 -22.10 -14.34
CA ALA A 141 8.24 -22.79 -15.24
C ALA A 141 8.82 -22.91 -16.67
N ALA A 142 9.44 -21.84 -17.16
CA ALA A 142 10.06 -21.82 -18.48
C ALA A 142 11.20 -22.86 -18.61
N ARG A 143 11.94 -23.14 -17.52
CA ARG A 143 13.01 -24.17 -17.50
C ARG A 143 12.49 -25.59 -17.73
N VAL A 144 11.19 -25.82 -17.55
CA VAL A 144 10.54 -27.12 -17.78
C VAL A 144 9.46 -27.07 -18.87
N ASN A 145 9.52 -26.06 -19.74
CA ASN A 145 8.58 -25.86 -20.85
C ASN A 145 7.11 -25.76 -20.39
N VAL A 146 6.88 -25.15 -19.23
CA VAL A 146 5.54 -24.84 -18.72
C VAL A 146 5.34 -23.33 -18.80
N THR A 147 4.22 -22.90 -19.39
CA THR A 147 3.88 -21.48 -19.53
C THR A 147 2.84 -21.02 -18.52
N ASP A 148 1.99 -21.94 -18.07
CA ASP A 148 0.92 -21.64 -17.13
C ASP A 148 1.46 -21.59 -15.69
N VAL A 149 1.29 -20.42 -15.06
CA VAL A 149 1.57 -20.20 -13.64
C VAL A 149 0.24 -19.94 -12.93
N PHE A 150 0.14 -20.41 -11.68
CA PHE A 150 -1.02 -20.29 -10.82
C PHE A 150 -0.61 -19.69 -9.48
N HIS A 151 -1.50 -18.92 -8.86
CA HIS A 151 -1.46 -18.65 -7.44
C HIS A 151 -2.30 -19.68 -6.71
N VAL A 152 -1.74 -20.25 -5.65
CA VAL A 152 -2.50 -21.07 -4.71
C VAL A 152 -2.54 -20.35 -3.37
N THR A 153 -3.69 -20.37 -2.72
CA THR A 153 -3.87 -19.85 -1.38
C THR A 153 -4.59 -20.89 -0.54
N ALA A 154 -4.17 -21.08 0.70
CA ALA A 154 -4.87 -21.92 1.66
C ALA A 154 -5.29 -21.12 2.90
N LEU A 155 -6.48 -21.39 3.39
CA LEU A 155 -7.03 -20.85 4.65
C LEU A 155 -7.69 -21.99 5.43
N PRO A 156 -7.65 -21.98 6.78
CA PRO A 156 -8.49 -22.85 7.57
C PRO A 156 -9.96 -22.68 7.21
N MET A 157 -10.73 -23.77 7.20
CA MET A 157 -12.16 -23.70 6.89
C MET A 157 -12.88 -22.71 7.81
N ALA A 158 -12.55 -22.69 9.11
CA ALA A 158 -13.13 -21.76 10.07
C ALA A 158 -12.89 -20.28 9.74
N ALA A 159 -11.85 -19.94 8.98
CA ALA A 159 -11.52 -18.56 8.63
C ALA A 159 -12.38 -18.00 7.49
N ILE A 160 -13.09 -18.87 6.76
CA ILE A 160 -13.89 -18.50 5.59
C ILE A 160 -15.40 -18.55 5.84
N VAL A 161 -15.85 -18.93 7.04
CA VAL A 161 -17.27 -18.99 7.39
C VAL A 161 -17.61 -18.10 8.58
N ALA A 162 -18.83 -17.55 8.59
CA ALA A 162 -19.29 -16.66 9.66
C ALA A 162 -19.56 -17.41 10.98
N THR A 163 -19.91 -18.69 10.91
CA THR A 163 -20.26 -19.52 12.06
C THR A 163 -19.70 -20.93 11.88
N HIS A 164 -19.36 -21.58 12.98
CA HIS A 164 -18.92 -22.98 12.95
C HIS A 164 -20.00 -23.88 12.34
N ILE A 165 -19.59 -24.74 11.39
CA ILE A 165 -20.46 -25.73 10.74
C ILE A 165 -19.88 -27.12 11.02
N PRO A 166 -20.64 -28.05 11.63
CA PRO A 166 -20.18 -29.42 11.85
C PRO A 166 -19.83 -30.14 10.54
N MET A 167 -18.78 -30.97 10.56
CA MET A 167 -18.28 -31.66 9.36
C MET A 167 -19.29 -32.60 8.71
N GLU A 168 -20.18 -33.20 9.49
CA GLU A 168 -21.24 -34.07 8.98
C GLU A 168 -22.16 -33.30 8.01
N ARG A 169 -22.55 -32.08 8.40
CA ARG A 169 -23.41 -31.21 7.57
C ARG A 169 -22.69 -30.73 6.31
N ILE A 170 -21.39 -30.48 6.42
CA ILE A 170 -20.55 -30.06 5.27
C ILE A 170 -20.50 -31.19 4.24
N ARG A 171 -20.30 -32.44 4.68
CA ARG A 171 -20.26 -33.63 3.83
C ARG A 171 -21.61 -33.93 3.18
N GLU A 172 -22.70 -33.81 3.93
CA GLU A 172 -24.06 -34.00 3.41
C GLU A 172 -24.44 -32.97 2.34
N ALA A 173 -24.07 -31.71 2.54
CA ALA A 173 -24.39 -30.63 1.59
C ALA A 173 -23.51 -30.68 0.33
N GLY A 174 -22.27 -31.17 0.43
CA GLY A 174 -21.30 -31.21 -0.67
C GLY A 174 -20.80 -29.82 -1.13
N LYS A 175 -21.34 -28.75 -0.56
CA LYS A 175 -20.97 -27.36 -0.80
C LYS A 175 -21.31 -26.54 0.45
N ILE A 176 -20.59 -25.43 0.64
CA ILE A 176 -20.89 -24.46 1.69
C ILE A 176 -20.96 -23.06 1.13
N LEU A 177 -21.66 -22.16 1.82
CA LEU A 177 -21.60 -20.73 1.53
C LEU A 177 -20.46 -20.12 2.36
N ALA A 178 -19.36 -19.77 1.70
CA ALA A 178 -18.25 -19.08 2.32
C ALA A 178 -18.58 -17.58 2.49
N ASP A 179 -18.24 -17.04 3.65
CA ASP A 179 -18.40 -15.64 4.03
C ASP A 179 -17.32 -14.74 3.40
N VAL A 180 -16.12 -15.29 3.25
CA VAL A 180 -14.99 -14.70 2.52
C VAL A 180 -14.31 -15.73 1.62
N VAL A 181 -13.67 -15.26 0.57
CA VAL A 181 -12.83 -16.10 -0.31
C VAL A 181 -11.55 -15.37 -0.72
N SER A 182 -10.48 -16.11 -0.99
CA SER A 182 -9.23 -15.58 -1.56
C SER A 182 -9.29 -15.62 -3.08
N GLN A 183 -9.13 -14.48 -3.73
CA GLN A 183 -9.21 -14.39 -5.19
C GLN A 183 -8.53 -13.13 -5.72
N PRO A 184 -8.19 -13.11 -7.02
CA PRO A 184 -7.65 -11.92 -7.65
C PRO A 184 -8.66 -10.78 -7.72
N VAL A 185 -8.15 -9.58 -7.49
CA VAL A 185 -8.83 -8.31 -7.68
C VAL A 185 -7.95 -7.36 -8.48
N VAL A 186 -8.57 -6.40 -9.15
CA VAL A 186 -7.89 -5.33 -9.87
C VAL A 186 -7.95 -4.06 -9.02
N ASP A 187 -6.78 -3.57 -8.64
CA ASP A 187 -6.55 -2.24 -8.11
C ASP A 187 -6.28 -1.29 -9.28
N THR A 188 -7.32 -0.56 -9.70
CA THR A 188 -7.27 0.37 -10.82
C THR A 188 -6.41 1.60 -10.53
N LYS A 189 -6.24 1.95 -9.25
CA LYS A 189 -5.44 3.10 -8.80
C LYS A 189 -3.96 2.83 -8.97
N ASN A 190 -3.52 1.66 -8.50
CA ASN A 190 -2.13 1.22 -8.61
C ASN A 190 -1.83 0.50 -9.94
N GLY A 191 -2.85 0.24 -10.77
CA GLY A 191 -2.70 -0.44 -12.06
C GLY A 191 -2.30 -1.90 -11.94
N GLN A 192 -2.69 -2.58 -10.85
CA GLN A 192 -2.20 -3.90 -10.50
C GLN A 192 -3.31 -4.91 -10.25
N ARG A 193 -3.03 -6.18 -10.56
CA ARG A 193 -3.84 -7.33 -10.19
C ARG A 193 -3.17 -8.02 -9.01
N GLN A 194 -3.89 -8.15 -7.90
CA GLN A 194 -3.37 -8.73 -6.66
C GLN A 194 -4.34 -9.75 -6.08
N ILE A 195 -3.84 -10.70 -5.28
CA ILE A 195 -4.72 -11.63 -4.55
C ILE A 195 -5.19 -10.93 -3.27
N ALA A 196 -6.50 -10.91 -3.05
CA ALA A 196 -7.12 -10.35 -1.85
C ALA A 196 -8.05 -11.37 -1.19
N ILE A 197 -8.21 -11.24 0.12
CA ILE A 197 -9.32 -11.88 0.84
C ILE A 197 -10.51 -10.95 0.73
N THR A 198 -11.59 -11.45 0.17
CA THR A 198 -12.73 -10.64 -0.27
C THR A 198 -14.01 -11.11 0.41
N ARG A 199 -14.81 -10.13 0.81
CA ARG A 199 -16.11 -10.30 1.46
C ARG A 199 -17.19 -10.42 0.41
N GLU A 200 -17.54 -11.66 0.07
CA GLU A 200 -18.59 -11.97 -0.90
C GLU A 200 -19.13 -13.39 -0.65
N PRO A 201 -20.44 -13.56 -0.38
CA PRO A 201 -21.04 -14.87 -0.23
C PRO A 201 -20.80 -15.74 -1.47
N THR A 202 -19.96 -16.76 -1.33
CA THR A 202 -19.50 -17.60 -2.45
C THR A 202 -19.80 -19.06 -2.14
N GLU A 203 -20.51 -19.76 -3.04
CA GLU A 203 -20.67 -21.21 -2.92
C GLU A 203 -19.34 -21.90 -3.23
N VAL A 204 -18.80 -22.62 -2.25
CA VAL A 204 -17.54 -23.37 -2.36
C VAL A 204 -17.82 -24.85 -2.24
N SER A 205 -17.41 -25.62 -3.24
CA SER A 205 -17.58 -27.08 -3.27
C SER A 205 -16.66 -27.77 -2.26
N VAL A 206 -17.17 -28.83 -1.63
CA VAL A 206 -16.40 -29.72 -0.78
C VAL A 206 -15.85 -30.85 -1.64
N VAL A 207 -14.53 -30.98 -1.65
CA VAL A 207 -13.80 -31.97 -2.45
C VAL A 207 -13.13 -32.96 -1.51
N LYS A 208 -13.40 -34.25 -1.73
CA LYS A 208 -12.73 -35.31 -0.98
C LYS A 208 -11.25 -35.36 -1.36
N ALA A 209 -10.37 -35.30 -0.38
CA ALA A 209 -8.94 -35.49 -0.55
C ALA A 209 -8.62 -36.99 -0.39
N GLU A 210 -8.35 -37.66 -1.51
CA GLU A 210 -8.11 -39.10 -1.55
C GLU A 210 -6.66 -39.43 -1.17
N LYS A 211 -6.47 -40.46 -0.35
CA LYS A 211 -5.11 -40.91 0.01
C LYS A 211 -4.37 -41.41 -1.22
N THR A 212 -3.08 -41.08 -1.29
CA THR A 212 -2.16 -41.71 -2.24
C THR A 212 -1.34 -42.81 -1.57
N SER A 213 -0.49 -43.48 -2.35
CA SER A 213 0.48 -44.45 -1.82
C SER A 213 1.58 -43.80 -0.96
N LYS A 214 1.76 -42.48 -1.03
CA LYS A 214 2.74 -41.76 -0.23
C LYS A 214 2.13 -41.29 1.11
N PRO A 215 2.82 -41.47 2.24
CA PRO A 215 2.36 -40.95 3.54
C PRO A 215 2.11 -39.44 3.48
N ASN A 216 1.01 -38.98 4.08
CA ASN A 216 0.60 -37.57 4.14
C ASN A 216 0.44 -36.85 2.78
N VAL A 217 0.35 -37.59 1.68
CA VAL A 217 0.08 -37.02 0.35
C VAL A 217 -1.30 -37.46 -0.12
N TYR A 218 -2.11 -36.48 -0.52
CA TYR A 218 -3.49 -36.63 -0.94
C TYR A 218 -3.70 -36.10 -2.36
N SER A 219 -4.71 -36.63 -3.04
CA SER A 219 -5.13 -36.25 -4.38
C SER A 219 -6.51 -35.61 -4.34
N ALA A 220 -6.68 -34.42 -4.92
CA ALA A 220 -7.97 -33.73 -4.94
C ALA A 220 -8.24 -33.00 -6.26
N GLN A 221 -9.45 -33.14 -6.80
CA GLN A 221 -9.86 -32.45 -8.02
C GLN A 221 -10.36 -31.03 -7.70
N VAL A 222 -9.45 -30.05 -7.72
CA VAL A 222 -9.77 -28.65 -7.42
C VAL A 222 -10.08 -27.83 -8.68
N VAL A 223 -9.28 -28.00 -9.73
CA VAL A 223 -9.42 -27.26 -11.00
C VAL A 223 -10.06 -28.19 -12.04
N ALA A 224 -11.24 -27.83 -12.54
CA ALA A 224 -11.94 -28.63 -13.55
C ALA A 224 -11.09 -28.75 -14.84
N GLY A 225 -10.96 -29.96 -15.39
CA GLY A 225 -10.19 -30.23 -16.61
C GLY A 225 -8.67 -30.39 -16.42
N MET A 226 -8.12 -30.11 -15.23
CA MET A 226 -6.74 -30.44 -14.89
C MET A 226 -6.65 -31.80 -14.19
N LYS A 227 -5.45 -32.38 -14.09
CA LYS A 227 -5.24 -33.56 -13.23
C LYS A 227 -5.47 -33.18 -11.76
N PRO A 228 -5.92 -34.13 -10.92
CA PRO A 228 -6.03 -33.91 -9.48
C PRO A 228 -4.74 -33.35 -8.88
N MET A 229 -4.88 -32.32 -8.06
CA MET A 229 -3.77 -31.72 -7.34
C MET A 229 -3.19 -32.69 -6.33
N GLN A 230 -1.87 -32.66 -6.15
CA GLN A 230 -1.18 -33.40 -5.09
C GLN A 230 -0.96 -32.48 -3.90
N ILE A 231 -1.52 -32.85 -2.75
CA ILE A 231 -1.51 -32.05 -1.53
C ILE A 231 -0.71 -32.81 -0.48
N THR A 232 0.45 -32.28 -0.11
CA THR A 232 1.25 -32.78 1.01
C THR A 232 0.79 -32.08 2.28
N VAL A 233 0.38 -32.83 3.30
CA VAL A 233 0.07 -32.27 4.62
C VAL A 233 1.31 -32.37 5.49
N ASP A 234 1.83 -31.21 5.89
CA ASP A 234 3.00 -31.12 6.75
C ASP A 234 2.76 -30.07 7.84
N ASN A 235 2.67 -30.58 9.06
CA ASN A 235 2.37 -29.81 10.25
C ASN A 235 3.63 -29.46 11.07
N SER A 236 4.82 -29.66 10.50
CA SER A 236 6.09 -29.26 11.13
C SER A 236 6.33 -27.76 10.93
N ILE A 237 5.98 -26.94 11.93
CA ILE A 237 6.25 -25.49 11.93
C ILE A 237 7.51 -25.23 12.79
N PRO A 238 8.58 -24.61 12.25
CA PRO A 238 9.76 -24.24 13.03
C PRO A 238 9.43 -23.16 14.08
N SER A 239 9.92 -23.32 15.31
CA SER A 239 9.63 -22.43 16.45
C SER A 239 10.02 -20.96 16.20
N SER A 240 11.01 -20.71 15.36
CA SER A 240 11.48 -19.36 14.98
C SER A 240 10.49 -18.59 14.09
N GLN A 241 9.55 -19.28 13.44
CA GLN A 241 8.53 -18.64 12.61
C GLN A 241 7.27 -18.27 13.40
N LEU A 242 6.98 -18.94 14.53
CA LEU A 242 5.80 -18.69 15.39
C LEU A 242 5.80 -17.30 16.07
N ASN A 243 6.97 -16.69 16.27
CA ASN A 243 7.15 -15.44 17.03
C ASN A 243 7.18 -14.16 16.18
N LYS A 244 6.98 -14.22 14.85
CA LYS A 244 6.98 -13.03 13.96
C LYS A 244 5.60 -12.36 13.80
N ASN A 245 4.65 -12.67 14.68
CA ASN A 245 3.23 -12.34 14.49
C ASN A 245 2.83 -11.06 15.24
N GLN A 246 3.22 -9.91 14.70
CA GLN A 246 2.33 -8.74 14.76
C GLN A 246 1.74 -8.57 13.36
N VAL A 247 0.51 -9.04 13.18
CA VAL A 247 -0.31 -8.59 12.05
C VAL A 247 -0.60 -7.13 12.32
N ASN A 248 -0.04 -6.23 11.52
CA ASN A 248 -0.42 -4.84 11.61
C ASN A 248 -1.85 -4.73 11.07
N THR A 249 -2.85 -4.72 11.94
CA THR A 249 -4.27 -4.62 11.55
C THR A 249 -4.62 -3.28 10.89
N ALA A 250 -3.64 -2.35 10.78
CA ALA A 250 -3.79 -1.08 10.09
C ALA A 250 -3.75 -1.17 8.55
N SER A 251 -3.61 -2.37 7.93
CA SER A 251 -3.89 -2.45 6.49
C SER A 251 -5.36 -2.11 6.25
N GLU A 252 -5.61 -1.29 5.25
CA GLU A 252 -6.96 -0.82 4.97
C GLU A 252 -7.67 -1.82 4.08
N VAL A 253 -8.90 -2.14 4.49
CA VAL A 253 -9.86 -2.78 3.60
C VAL A 253 -10.16 -1.80 2.48
N GLY A 254 -10.03 -2.26 1.23
CA GLY A 254 -10.30 -1.50 0.02
C GLY A 254 -11.55 -2.01 -0.71
N ILE A 255 -11.96 -1.27 -1.73
CA ILE A 255 -12.98 -1.70 -2.69
C ILE A 255 -12.28 -1.89 -4.02
N PHE A 256 -12.37 -3.10 -4.57
CA PHE A 256 -11.66 -3.46 -5.78
C PHE A 256 -12.60 -3.95 -6.86
N SER A 257 -12.12 -3.84 -8.09
CA SER A 257 -12.77 -4.42 -9.25
C SER A 257 -12.54 -5.93 -9.31
N PRO A 258 -13.57 -6.77 -9.49
CA PRO A 258 -13.39 -8.20 -9.67
C PRO A 258 -12.71 -8.49 -11.02
N THR A 259 -11.92 -9.56 -11.11
CA THR A 259 -11.47 -10.09 -12.41
C THR A 259 -12.62 -10.77 -13.17
N SER A 260 -12.39 -11.11 -14.44
CA SER A 260 -13.33 -11.89 -15.24
C SER A 260 -13.58 -13.26 -14.60
N ALA A 261 -14.84 -13.59 -14.30
CA ALA A 261 -15.24 -14.85 -13.69
C ALA A 261 -14.80 -16.03 -14.57
N GLY A 262 -13.88 -16.86 -14.06
CA GLY A 262 -13.35 -18.04 -14.75
C GLY A 262 -11.87 -18.31 -14.55
N ASP A 263 -11.12 -17.39 -13.92
CA ASP A 263 -9.68 -17.54 -13.67
C ASP A 263 -9.35 -18.13 -12.30
N THR A 264 -10.35 -18.44 -11.47
CA THR A 264 -10.18 -18.84 -10.07
C THR A 264 -11.10 -19.99 -9.69
N HIS A 265 -10.55 -20.99 -9.00
CA HIS A 265 -11.25 -22.17 -8.52
C HIS A 265 -11.14 -22.26 -7.00
N HIS A 266 -12.26 -22.52 -6.33
CA HIS A 266 -12.34 -22.62 -4.89
C HIS A 266 -12.77 -24.05 -4.49
N ALA A 267 -12.12 -24.61 -3.49
CA ALA A 267 -12.51 -25.91 -2.93
C ALA A 267 -12.24 -25.96 -1.43
N ILE A 268 -13.01 -26.78 -0.72
CA ILE A 268 -12.69 -27.20 0.66
C ILE A 268 -12.28 -28.64 0.61
N LEU A 269 -11.07 -28.92 1.09
CA LEU A 269 -10.49 -30.24 1.07
C LEU A 269 -10.89 -30.97 2.35
N ASP A 270 -11.67 -32.05 2.20
CA ASP A 270 -12.04 -32.95 3.29
C ASP A 270 -11.09 -34.16 3.30
N PHE A 271 -10.30 -34.27 4.37
CA PHE A 271 -9.32 -35.35 4.57
C PHE A 271 -9.91 -36.58 5.28
N ASP A 272 -11.24 -36.71 5.32
CA ASP A 272 -11.92 -37.87 5.89
C ASP A 272 -11.54 -38.07 7.37
N GLY A 273 -11.49 -36.96 8.12
CA GLY A 273 -11.20 -36.93 9.57
C GLY A 273 -9.73 -37.09 9.96
N LYS A 274 -8.80 -37.19 9.00
CA LYS A 274 -7.36 -37.38 9.29
C LYS A 274 -6.62 -36.09 9.54
N HIS A 275 -7.12 -35.01 8.96
CA HIS A 275 -6.64 -33.64 9.14
C HIS A 275 -7.85 -32.71 9.14
N GLU A 276 -7.68 -31.54 9.74
CA GLU A 276 -8.67 -30.46 9.68
C GLU A 276 -8.92 -30.05 8.22
N PRO A 277 -10.18 -29.73 7.85
CA PRO A 277 -10.52 -29.29 6.50
C PRO A 277 -9.86 -27.94 6.18
N ILE A 278 -9.37 -27.81 4.95
CA ILE A 278 -8.70 -26.57 4.50
C ILE A 278 -9.37 -26.03 3.24
N TYR A 279 -9.63 -24.73 3.21
CA TYR A 279 -10.01 -24.02 2.01
C TYR A 279 -8.78 -23.83 1.13
N ILE A 280 -8.93 -24.07 -0.17
CA ILE A 280 -7.92 -23.79 -1.18
C ILE A 280 -8.52 -22.94 -2.31
N SER A 281 -7.78 -21.93 -2.73
CA SER A 281 -8.07 -21.13 -3.91
C SER A 281 -6.93 -21.28 -4.92
N VAL A 282 -7.27 -21.55 -6.17
CA VAL A 282 -6.32 -21.72 -7.27
C VAL A 282 -6.68 -20.74 -8.38
N SER A 283 -5.84 -19.74 -8.60
CA SER A 283 -6.06 -18.68 -9.58
C SER A 283 -5.00 -18.71 -10.67
N LYS A 284 -5.38 -18.72 -11.95
CA LYS A 284 -4.41 -18.60 -13.04
C LYS A 284 -3.76 -17.21 -13.02
N VAL A 285 -2.45 -17.17 -13.26
CA VAL A 285 -1.71 -15.92 -13.48
C VAL A 285 -1.90 -15.51 -14.94
N PRO A 286 -2.50 -14.34 -15.23
CA PRO A 286 -2.69 -13.90 -16.60
C PRO A 286 -1.37 -13.52 -17.26
N THR A 287 -1.34 -13.60 -18.59
CA THR A 287 -0.30 -12.98 -19.42
C THR A 287 -0.34 -11.45 -19.26
N GLU A 288 0.72 -10.74 -19.65
CA GLU A 288 0.74 -9.26 -19.58
C GLU A 288 -0.35 -8.62 -20.47
N ALA A 289 -0.66 -9.24 -21.61
CA ALA A 289 -1.75 -8.79 -22.49
C ALA A 289 -3.12 -8.94 -21.81
N GLU A 290 -3.39 -10.07 -21.17
CA GLU A 290 -4.62 -10.31 -20.41
C GLU A 290 -4.71 -9.41 -19.19
N LYS A 291 -3.60 -9.18 -18.47
CA LYS A 291 -3.53 -8.26 -17.32
C LYS A 291 -3.91 -6.84 -17.73
N LYS A 292 -3.36 -6.35 -18.85
CA LYS A 292 -3.70 -5.03 -19.39
C LYS A 292 -5.17 -4.96 -19.83
N ALA A 293 -5.68 -6.01 -20.49
CA ALA A 293 -7.09 -6.07 -20.89
C ALA A 293 -8.03 -6.05 -19.67
N GLN A 294 -7.72 -6.83 -18.63
CA GLN A 294 -8.47 -6.85 -17.37
C GLN A 294 -8.44 -5.49 -16.65
N LEU A 295 -7.29 -4.80 -16.66
CA LEU A 295 -7.17 -3.47 -16.07
C LEU A 295 -8.04 -2.43 -16.79
N GLU A 296 -8.01 -2.41 -18.12
CA GLU A 296 -8.82 -1.47 -18.90
C GLU A 296 -10.32 -1.79 -18.79
N GLU A 297 -10.67 -3.08 -18.77
CA GLU A 297 -12.05 -3.51 -18.49
C GLU A 297 -12.50 -3.10 -17.09
N ALA A 298 -11.64 -3.24 -16.07
CA ALA A 298 -11.92 -2.78 -14.71
C ALA A 298 -12.15 -1.27 -14.67
N LYS A 299 -11.22 -0.45 -15.18
CA LYS A 299 -11.38 1.02 -15.22
C LYS A 299 -12.69 1.43 -15.89
N LYS A 300 -13.02 0.83 -17.03
CA LYS A 300 -14.27 1.10 -17.73
C LYS A 300 -15.49 0.73 -16.88
N ARG A 301 -15.47 -0.42 -16.22
CA ARG A 301 -16.52 -0.87 -15.30
C ARG A 301 -16.70 0.05 -14.10
N GLU A 302 -15.61 0.56 -13.52
CA GLU A 302 -15.64 1.53 -12.43
C GLU A 302 -16.25 2.86 -12.87
N GLN A 303 -15.86 3.38 -14.03
CA GLN A 303 -16.45 4.59 -14.63
C GLN A 303 -17.95 4.41 -14.90
N GLU A 304 -18.34 3.27 -15.48
CA GLU A 304 -19.74 2.93 -15.74
C GLU A 304 -20.56 2.90 -14.44
N TRP A 305 -20.00 2.33 -13.38
CA TRP A 305 -20.63 2.27 -12.07
C TRP A 305 -20.73 3.65 -11.41
N ALA A 306 -19.67 4.44 -11.44
CA ALA A 306 -19.64 5.77 -10.83
C ALA A 306 -20.69 6.68 -11.47
N ALA A 307 -20.79 6.67 -12.79
CA ALA A 307 -21.83 7.41 -13.52
C ALA A 307 -23.26 6.91 -13.23
N ALA A 308 -23.43 5.64 -12.89
CA ALA A 308 -24.73 5.08 -12.52
C ALA A 308 -25.09 5.28 -11.03
N ASN A 309 -24.09 5.53 -10.17
CA ASN A 309 -24.24 5.64 -8.71
C ASN A 309 -23.50 6.88 -8.17
N PRO A 310 -23.84 8.10 -8.62
CA PRO A 310 -23.05 9.30 -8.36
C PRO A 310 -22.92 9.66 -6.87
N LEU A 311 -23.96 9.40 -6.05
CA LEU A 311 -23.85 9.59 -4.59
C LEU A 311 -22.82 8.65 -3.97
N LEU A 312 -22.88 7.34 -4.29
CA LEU A 312 -21.92 6.36 -3.75
C LEU A 312 -20.51 6.62 -4.29
N ALA A 313 -20.37 7.09 -5.53
CA ALA A 313 -19.09 7.50 -6.09
C ALA A 313 -18.51 8.70 -5.33
N ALA A 314 -19.32 9.72 -5.04
CA ALA A 314 -18.89 10.87 -4.26
C ALA A 314 -18.52 10.50 -2.80
N GLU A 315 -19.27 9.58 -2.17
CA GLU A 315 -18.92 9.06 -0.83
C GLU A 315 -17.58 8.30 -0.86
N LEU A 316 -17.29 7.54 -1.92
CA LEU A 316 -16.01 6.83 -2.09
C LEU A 316 -14.83 7.79 -2.32
N GLU A 317 -15.03 8.83 -3.15
CA GLU A 317 -14.03 9.88 -3.35
C GLU A 317 -13.72 10.63 -2.05
N LEU A 318 -14.73 10.84 -1.19
CA LEU A 318 -14.55 11.44 0.13
C LEU A 318 -13.77 10.54 1.08
N ASP A 319 -14.08 9.24 1.14
CA ASP A 319 -13.33 8.26 1.95
C ASP A 319 -11.83 8.24 1.57
N GLU A 320 -11.55 8.34 0.28
CA GLU A 320 -10.18 8.43 -0.24
C GLU A 320 -9.50 9.74 0.13
N ALA A 321 -10.17 10.89 -0.03
CA ALA A 321 -9.60 12.17 0.38
C ALA A 321 -9.37 12.25 1.89
N ASP A 322 -10.25 11.67 2.70
CA ASP A 322 -10.09 11.52 4.14
C ASP A 322 -8.85 10.70 4.50
N LYS A 323 -8.63 9.58 3.79
CA LYS A 323 -7.43 8.77 3.96
C LYS A 323 -6.16 9.55 3.59
N GLU A 324 -6.15 10.22 2.43
CA GLU A 324 -5.00 11.02 2.00
C GLU A 324 -4.63 12.10 3.02
N LEU A 325 -5.63 12.73 3.65
CA LEU A 325 -5.40 13.69 4.73
C LEU A 325 -4.77 13.02 5.96
N ARG A 326 -5.30 11.88 6.41
CA ARG A 326 -4.71 11.13 7.55
C ARG A 326 -3.27 10.73 7.29
N ASP A 327 -2.97 10.22 6.09
CA ASP A 327 -1.60 9.85 5.69
C ASP A 327 -0.66 11.07 5.65
N ALA A 328 -1.15 12.22 5.18
CA ALA A 328 -0.40 13.47 5.18
C ALA A 328 -0.16 14.00 6.61
N GLU A 329 -1.15 13.92 7.50
CA GLU A 329 -1.02 14.29 8.91
C GLU A 329 0.00 13.42 9.65
N ALA A 330 -0.01 12.11 9.40
CA ALA A 330 1.01 11.19 9.93
C ALA A 330 2.42 11.56 9.43
N THR A 331 2.54 11.96 8.16
CA THR A 331 3.82 12.42 7.59
C THR A 331 4.32 13.70 8.27
N VAL A 332 3.44 14.67 8.53
CA VAL A 332 3.79 15.91 9.26
C VAL A 332 4.27 15.58 10.68
N LEU A 333 3.57 14.69 11.38
CA LEU A 333 3.96 14.26 12.73
C LEU A 333 5.36 13.64 12.74
N GLU A 334 5.65 12.75 11.79
CA GLU A 334 6.95 12.08 11.69
C GLU A 334 8.09 13.05 11.30
N ALA A 335 7.84 13.97 10.37
CA ALA A 335 8.78 15.02 10.04
C ALA A 335 9.08 15.93 11.24
N GLY A 336 8.05 16.27 12.03
CA GLY A 336 8.20 17.04 13.27
C GLY A 336 9.07 16.32 14.29
N LYS A 337 8.81 15.03 14.55
CA LYS A 337 9.65 14.21 15.44
C LYS A 337 11.10 14.12 14.98
N THR A 338 11.32 13.99 13.67
CA THR A 338 12.66 13.93 13.08
C THR A 338 13.40 15.24 13.33
N LEU A 339 12.76 16.38 13.06
CA LEU A 339 13.33 17.70 13.34
C LEU A 339 13.65 17.89 14.82
N ASP A 340 12.73 17.54 15.71
CA ASP A 340 12.93 17.64 17.16
C ASP A 340 14.11 16.76 17.61
N THR A 341 14.24 15.55 17.04
CA THR A 341 15.38 14.66 17.31
C THR A 341 16.69 15.33 16.89
N LYS A 342 16.76 15.90 15.68
CA LYS A 342 17.97 16.59 15.18
C LYS A 342 18.31 17.85 15.95
N ARG A 343 17.32 18.58 16.45
CA ARG A 343 17.57 19.74 17.34
C ARG A 343 18.07 19.34 18.73
N ASN A 344 17.66 18.17 19.22
CA ASN A 344 18.00 17.69 20.56
C ASN A 344 19.24 16.78 20.64
N GLU A 345 19.82 16.39 19.50
CA GLU A 345 21.16 15.76 19.47
C GLU A 345 22.22 16.72 20.06
N PRO A 346 23.33 16.23 20.65
CA PRO A 346 24.30 17.08 21.36
C PRO A 346 24.79 18.30 20.57
N LEU A 347 25.11 18.12 19.29
CA LEU A 347 25.52 19.22 18.41
C LEU A 347 24.37 20.16 18.04
N GLY A 348 23.14 19.66 17.97
CA GLY A 348 21.94 20.50 17.79
C GLY A 348 21.70 21.39 19.00
N LEU A 349 21.93 20.87 20.21
CA LEU A 349 21.88 21.63 21.45
C LEU A 349 22.99 22.69 21.51
N THR A 350 24.21 22.37 21.07
CA THR A 350 25.28 23.38 20.91
C THR A 350 24.89 24.48 19.93
N LEU A 351 24.33 24.12 18.76
CA LEU A 351 23.86 25.11 17.78
C LEU A 351 22.77 26.03 18.35
N ALA A 352 21.92 25.49 19.22
CA ALA A 352 20.86 26.25 19.90
C ALA A 352 21.40 27.13 21.03
N ASN A 353 22.29 26.62 21.88
CA ASN A 353 22.81 27.28 23.07
C ASN A 353 24.20 26.71 23.45
N PRO A 354 25.29 27.26 22.89
CA PRO A 354 26.65 26.78 23.15
C PRO A 354 27.13 27.08 24.58
N GLU A 355 26.56 28.06 25.27
CA GLU A 355 26.90 28.37 26.66
C GLU A 355 26.47 27.25 27.61
N LYS A 356 25.29 26.67 27.36
CA LYS A 356 24.76 25.54 28.14
C LYS A 356 25.29 24.20 27.65
N TYR A 357 25.55 24.08 26.34
CA TYR A 357 25.98 22.84 25.68
C TYR A 357 27.25 23.08 24.87
N PRO A 358 28.40 23.36 25.53
CA PRO A 358 29.62 23.66 24.84
C PRO A 358 30.18 22.45 24.11
N VAL A 359 30.92 22.70 23.03
CA VAL A 359 31.76 21.66 22.43
C VAL A 359 33.13 21.73 23.06
N THR A 360 33.55 20.63 23.67
CA THR A 360 34.92 20.47 24.21
C THR A 360 35.61 19.34 23.46
N ARG A 361 36.77 19.64 22.88
CA ARG A 361 37.68 18.66 22.30
C ARG A 361 38.85 18.50 23.24
N LYS A 362 39.20 17.27 23.56
CA LYS A 362 40.30 16.93 24.47
C LYS A 362 41.25 15.99 23.77
N TRP A 363 42.53 16.18 23.99
CA TRP A 363 43.58 15.31 23.49
C TRP A 363 44.75 15.35 24.46
N ASP A 364 45.49 14.25 24.49
CA ASP A 364 46.67 14.12 25.34
C ASP A 364 47.90 14.24 24.44
N GLU A 365 48.88 15.03 24.85
CA GLU A 365 50.10 15.27 24.08
C GLU A 365 51.33 15.08 24.98
N ARG A 366 52.39 14.50 24.43
CA ARG A 366 53.64 14.29 25.17
C ARG A 366 54.79 14.95 24.42
N ILE A 367 55.36 15.97 25.03
CA ILE A 367 56.46 16.74 24.44
C ILE A 367 57.78 16.37 25.14
N GLU A 368 58.83 16.16 24.33
CA GLU A 368 60.18 15.84 24.80
C GLU A 368 61.04 17.12 24.84
N PHE A 369 61.78 17.31 25.92
CA PHE A 369 62.64 18.49 26.14
C PHE A 369 64.11 18.10 26.32
N PRO A 370 64.77 17.58 25.26
CA PRO A 370 66.09 16.96 25.35
C PRO A 370 67.21 17.92 25.79
N ILE A 371 67.02 19.24 25.64
CA ILE A 371 67.98 20.27 26.06
C ILE A 371 68.17 20.27 27.60
N TYR A 372 67.15 19.92 28.37
CA TYR A 372 67.18 19.96 29.83
C TYR A 372 67.63 18.65 30.46
N ALA A 373 67.22 17.50 29.90
CA ALA A 373 67.79 16.21 30.22
C ALA A 373 67.52 15.19 29.10
N PRO A 374 68.43 14.22 28.87
CA PRO A 374 68.10 13.08 28.02
C PRO A 374 66.87 12.39 28.63
N TYR A 375 65.77 12.35 27.86
CA TYR A 375 64.46 11.81 28.24
C TYR A 375 63.53 12.70 29.09
N ALA A 376 63.78 14.01 29.25
CA ALA A 376 62.79 14.91 29.86
C ALA A 376 61.49 14.92 29.03
N LYS A 377 60.37 14.58 29.65
CA LYS A 377 59.06 14.43 29.01
C LYS A 377 58.00 15.10 29.88
N VAL A 378 57.11 15.86 29.26
CA VAL A 378 55.94 16.44 29.93
C VAL A 378 54.68 15.97 29.23
N ASP A 379 53.77 15.40 30.01
CA ASP A 379 52.44 15.01 29.56
C ASP A 379 51.47 16.20 29.72
N PHE A 380 50.75 16.53 28.65
CA PHE A 380 49.74 17.58 28.60
C PHE A 380 48.36 17.01 28.37
N ASN A 381 47.37 17.53 29.10
CA ASN A 381 45.95 17.20 28.89
C ASN A 381 45.24 18.38 28.22
N PHE A 382 45.46 18.54 26.92
CA PHE A 382 44.96 19.69 26.19
C PHE A 382 43.45 19.63 25.95
N TYR A 383 42.85 20.82 25.90
CA TYR A 383 41.48 20.97 25.44
C TYR A 383 41.25 22.29 24.72
N ALA A 384 40.32 22.24 23.77
CA ALA A 384 39.76 23.39 23.07
C ALA A 384 38.25 23.42 23.29
N VAL A 385 37.69 24.60 23.48
CA VAL A 385 36.27 24.76 23.84
C VAL A 385 35.59 25.86 23.04
N VAL A 386 34.38 25.56 22.57
CA VAL A 386 33.45 26.54 22.01
C VAL A 386 32.24 26.58 22.94
N ASN A 387 32.16 27.64 23.74
CA ASN A 387 31.18 27.83 24.81
C ASN A 387 30.46 29.18 24.75
N SER A 388 30.56 29.91 23.63
CA SER A 388 29.86 31.17 23.42
C SER A 388 29.26 31.22 22.02
N ARG A 389 28.16 31.94 21.86
CA ARG A 389 27.54 32.20 20.55
C ARG A 389 28.52 32.85 19.58
N GLU A 390 29.35 33.76 20.05
CA GLU A 390 30.34 34.47 19.23
C GLU A 390 31.41 33.51 18.69
N ASN A 391 32.01 32.67 19.54
CA ASN A 391 33.02 31.70 19.11
C ASN A 391 32.42 30.65 18.19
N LEU A 392 31.18 30.21 18.45
CA LEU A 392 30.47 29.29 17.58
C LEU A 392 30.24 29.90 16.19
N ASN A 393 29.77 31.15 16.12
CA ASN A 393 29.56 31.82 14.85
C ASN A 393 30.88 32.02 14.10
N SER A 394 31.94 32.46 14.78
CA SER A 394 33.26 32.63 14.16
C SER A 394 33.82 31.30 13.65
N LEU A 395 33.71 30.23 14.44
CA LEU A 395 34.11 28.89 14.01
C LEU A 395 33.35 28.47 12.73
N LEU A 396 32.02 28.60 12.73
CA LEU A 396 31.20 28.18 11.60
C LEU A 396 31.46 29.01 10.32
N GLU A 397 31.65 30.32 10.45
CA GLU A 397 31.80 31.23 9.31
C GLU A 397 33.24 31.31 8.80
N LYS A 398 34.22 31.41 9.70
CA LYS A 398 35.60 31.77 9.39
C LYS A 398 36.61 30.63 9.61
N GLY A 399 36.25 29.58 10.36
CA GLY A 399 37.17 28.50 10.73
C GLY A 399 37.77 28.67 12.12
N ALA A 400 38.44 27.63 12.63
CA ALA A 400 39.00 27.62 13.97
C ALA A 400 40.18 28.60 14.13
N GLU A 401 40.87 28.93 13.05
CA GLU A 401 41.97 29.90 12.99
C GLU A 401 41.52 31.28 13.49
N SER A 402 40.25 31.63 13.26
CA SER A 402 39.67 32.90 13.74
C SER A 402 39.54 33.00 15.26
N LEU A 403 39.61 31.87 15.97
CA LEU A 403 39.54 31.80 17.44
C LEU A 403 40.91 31.95 18.09
N TYR A 404 41.98 31.83 17.31
CA TYR A 404 43.38 31.93 17.75
C TYR A 404 44.12 32.95 16.86
N PRO A 405 43.75 34.25 16.94
CA PRO A 405 44.37 35.29 16.10
C PRO A 405 45.82 35.60 16.50
N GLU A 406 46.22 35.23 17.71
CA GLU A 406 47.55 35.38 18.27
C GLU A 406 48.03 34.01 18.78
N GLU A 407 49.34 33.82 18.80
CA GLU A 407 49.98 32.60 19.29
C GLU A 407 49.82 32.48 20.81
N VAL A 408 49.46 31.30 21.30
CA VAL A 408 49.29 31.06 22.73
C VAL A 408 50.68 31.01 23.38
N SER A 409 50.89 31.79 24.45
CA SER A 409 52.15 31.78 25.21
C SER A 409 52.40 30.40 25.80
N TRP A 410 53.64 29.92 25.70
CA TRP A 410 54.02 28.63 26.26
C TRP A 410 53.85 28.62 27.79
N GLU A 411 54.09 29.73 28.48
CA GLU A 411 53.90 29.87 29.92
C GLU A 411 52.46 29.53 30.32
N ASP A 412 51.48 30.10 29.61
CA ASP A 412 50.05 29.81 29.81
C ASP A 412 49.73 28.34 29.54
N VAL A 413 50.35 27.74 28.52
CA VAL A 413 50.13 26.32 28.18
C VAL A 413 50.62 25.41 29.30
N PHE A 414 51.81 25.66 29.83
CA PHE A 414 52.35 24.88 30.94
C PHE A 414 51.56 25.08 32.24
N GLU A 415 51.20 26.32 32.59
CA GLU A 415 50.40 26.61 33.79
C GLU A 415 49.05 25.89 33.74
N LYS A 416 48.42 25.84 32.55
CA LYS A 416 47.04 25.38 32.41
C LYS A 416 46.90 23.88 32.13
N TYR A 417 47.85 23.26 31.44
CA TYR A 417 47.65 21.92 30.86
C TYR A 417 48.68 20.86 31.28
N ALA A 418 49.83 21.25 31.85
CA ALA A 418 50.86 20.30 32.26
C ALA A 418 50.37 19.39 33.40
N ALA A 419 50.74 18.10 33.34
CA ALA A 419 50.42 17.16 34.40
C ALA A 419 51.03 17.59 35.76
N PRO A 420 50.26 17.55 36.86
CA PRO A 420 50.75 17.93 38.18
C PRO A 420 52.03 17.16 38.57
N GLY A 421 53.07 17.90 38.96
CA GLY A 421 54.36 17.31 39.37
C GLY A 421 55.28 16.89 38.23
N GLN A 422 54.89 17.06 36.96
CA GLN A 422 55.79 16.92 35.80
C GLN A 422 56.38 18.26 35.32
N PHE A 423 55.97 19.36 35.93
CA PHE A 423 56.55 20.67 35.70
C PHE A 423 57.95 20.75 36.32
N LEU A 424 58.99 20.67 35.49
CA LEU A 424 60.37 20.89 35.93
C LEU A 424 60.63 22.40 36.00
N GLU A 425 60.99 22.90 37.17
CA GLU A 425 61.31 24.34 37.42
C GLU A 425 62.46 24.86 36.53
N GLU A 426 63.24 23.96 35.93
CA GLU A 426 64.30 24.26 34.96
C GLU A 426 63.76 24.55 33.55
N ILE A 427 62.67 23.88 33.13
CA ILE A 427 62.04 24.08 31.82
C ILE A 427 61.40 25.48 31.73
N SER A 428 60.88 26.00 32.84
CA SER A 428 60.22 27.31 32.90
C SER A 428 61.17 28.51 32.95
N ARG A 429 62.48 28.30 32.95
CA ARG A 429 63.50 29.36 33.08
C ARG A 429 64.24 29.65 31.77
N GLY A 430 63.94 28.94 30.68
CA GLY A 430 64.67 29.06 29.42
C GLY A 430 63.78 29.29 28.21
N ASP A 431 64.14 30.30 27.42
CA ASP A 431 63.60 30.58 26.08
C ASP A 431 64.22 29.62 25.04
N THR A 432 64.20 28.32 25.34
CA THR A 432 64.68 27.30 24.39
C THR A 432 63.64 27.10 23.30
N GLU A 433 64.10 26.86 22.06
CA GLU A 433 63.25 26.64 20.88
C GLU A 433 62.12 25.63 21.15
N ASP A 434 62.44 24.46 21.73
CA ASP A 434 61.46 23.41 22.09
C ASP A 434 60.33 23.89 23.05
N VAL A 435 60.66 24.82 23.95
CA VAL A 435 59.71 25.37 24.94
C VAL A 435 58.83 26.43 24.29
N LEU A 436 59.44 27.32 23.49
CA LEU A 436 58.72 28.35 22.74
C LEU A 436 57.71 27.73 21.75
N GLU A 437 58.04 26.60 21.12
CA GLU A 437 57.18 25.90 20.16
C GLU A 437 55.95 25.23 20.81
N THR A 438 55.94 25.01 22.13
CA THR A 438 54.82 24.35 22.82
C THR A 438 53.50 25.11 22.69
N GLY A 439 53.58 26.46 22.61
CA GLY A 439 52.44 27.33 22.31
C GLY A 439 51.87 27.13 20.91
N SER A 440 52.76 27.02 19.92
CA SER A 440 52.44 26.74 18.51
C SER A 440 51.80 25.36 18.38
N ILE A 441 52.38 24.32 19.00
CA ILE A 441 51.87 22.94 19.00
C ILE A 441 50.43 22.90 19.55
N TYR A 442 50.17 23.53 20.69
CA TYR A 442 48.81 23.61 21.23
C TYR A 442 47.85 24.29 20.25
N THR A 443 48.27 25.42 19.67
CA THR A 443 47.45 26.23 18.75
C THR A 443 47.09 25.44 17.49
N GLU A 444 48.07 24.79 16.84
CA GLU A 444 47.87 23.98 15.65
C GLU A 444 46.88 22.83 15.92
N MET A 445 47.09 22.06 17.00
CA MET A 445 46.20 20.95 17.36
C MET A 445 44.79 21.43 17.74
N ALA A 446 44.67 22.55 18.46
CA ALA A 446 43.39 23.14 18.81
C ALA A 446 42.60 23.54 17.56
N ILE A 447 43.28 24.15 16.57
CA ILE A 447 42.71 24.50 15.28
C ILE A 447 42.21 23.24 14.55
N GLU A 448 43.01 22.18 14.47
CA GLU A 448 42.60 20.92 13.83
C GLU A 448 41.37 20.30 14.50
N GLU A 449 41.39 20.17 15.82
CA GLU A 449 40.30 19.57 16.60
C GLU A 449 39.00 20.37 16.50
N LEU A 450 39.08 21.70 16.53
CA LEU A 450 37.92 22.56 16.36
C LEU A 450 37.43 22.60 14.91
N ASN A 451 38.31 22.49 13.91
CA ASN A 451 37.90 22.35 12.51
C ASN A 451 37.19 21.01 12.27
N PHE A 452 37.60 19.92 12.94
CA PHE A 452 36.83 18.67 12.94
C PHE A 452 35.45 18.86 13.58
N ALA A 453 35.38 19.52 14.73
CA ALA A 453 34.10 19.85 15.37
C ALA A 453 33.20 20.72 14.48
N ARG A 454 33.78 21.70 13.78
CA ARG A 454 33.10 22.57 12.81
C ARG A 454 32.44 21.75 11.71
N GLN A 455 33.15 20.78 11.12
CA GLN A 455 32.56 19.92 10.08
C GLN A 455 31.33 19.17 10.59
N LYS A 456 31.38 18.64 11.82
CA LYS A 456 30.24 17.95 12.43
C LYS A 456 29.08 18.91 12.76
N LEU A 457 29.37 20.11 13.24
CA LEU A 457 28.36 21.14 13.50
C LEU A 457 27.69 21.63 12.20
N LEU A 458 28.46 21.81 11.12
CA LEU A 458 27.92 22.17 9.81
C LEU A 458 27.03 21.06 9.25
N GLU A 459 27.43 19.80 9.39
CA GLU A 459 26.59 18.66 9.01
C GLU A 459 25.31 18.61 9.84
N GLN A 460 25.39 18.81 11.16
CA GLN A 460 24.20 18.87 12.00
C GLN A 460 23.27 20.02 11.61
N LYS A 461 23.83 21.20 11.32
CA LYS A 461 23.08 22.37 10.84
C LYS A 461 22.38 22.08 9.52
N ARG A 462 23.05 21.37 8.60
CA ARG A 462 22.46 20.90 7.32
C ARG A 462 21.30 19.93 7.58
N LEU A 463 21.48 18.93 8.44
CA LEU A 463 20.43 17.94 8.76
C LEU A 463 19.20 18.59 9.42
N ILE A 464 19.40 19.59 10.28
CA ILE A 464 18.29 20.38 10.85
C ILE A 464 17.57 21.13 9.74
N ALA A 465 18.29 21.86 8.88
CA ALA A 465 17.68 22.61 7.78
C ALA A 465 16.92 21.70 6.79
N GLU A 466 17.45 20.52 6.49
CA GLU A 466 16.78 19.51 5.65
C GLU A 466 15.50 18.99 6.31
N SER A 467 15.52 18.78 7.63
CA SER A 467 14.36 18.34 8.40
C SER A 467 13.28 19.44 8.48
N GLU A 468 13.68 20.71 8.60
CA GLU A 468 12.77 21.87 8.55
C GLU A 468 12.10 22.02 7.18
N HIS A 469 12.89 21.86 6.10
CA HIS A 469 12.35 21.86 4.75
C HIS A 469 11.39 20.68 4.53
N ALA A 470 11.75 19.48 4.99
CA ALA A 470 10.88 18.30 4.90
C ALA A 470 9.56 18.50 5.66
N LEU A 471 9.60 19.13 6.84
CA LEU A 471 8.39 19.48 7.60
C LEU A 471 7.51 20.47 6.82
N THR A 472 8.10 21.52 6.23
CA THR A 472 7.37 22.49 5.40
C THR A 472 6.67 21.81 4.22
N VAL A 473 7.39 20.96 3.48
CA VAL A 473 6.83 20.18 2.36
C VAL A 473 5.69 19.27 2.82
N ALA A 474 5.83 18.62 3.98
CA ALA A 474 4.78 17.79 4.56
C ALA A 474 3.54 18.61 4.92
N GLN A 475 3.70 19.82 5.46
CA GLN A 475 2.61 20.72 5.79
C GLN A 475 1.85 21.19 4.55
N GLU A 476 2.54 21.57 3.47
CA GLU A 476 1.90 21.91 2.20
C GLU A 476 1.09 20.75 1.62
N LYS A 477 1.62 19.52 1.72
CA LYS A 477 0.91 18.31 1.28
C LYS A 477 -0.36 18.08 2.10
N ARG A 478 -0.31 18.29 3.42
CA ARG A 478 -1.47 18.23 4.31
C ARG A 478 -2.53 19.26 3.92
N GLU A 479 -2.14 20.51 3.64
CA GLU A 479 -3.08 21.56 3.24
C GLU A 479 -3.78 21.22 1.92
N LYS A 480 -3.03 20.73 0.93
CA LYS A 480 -3.60 20.23 -0.34
C LYS A 480 -4.61 19.11 -0.10
N ALA A 481 -4.28 18.15 0.75
CA ALA A 481 -5.19 17.03 1.09
C ALA A 481 -6.44 17.52 1.84
N GLU A 482 -6.30 18.50 2.74
CA GLU A 482 -7.43 19.09 3.48
C GLU A 482 -8.40 19.82 2.53
N ASN A 483 -7.87 20.60 1.59
CA ASN A 483 -8.68 21.29 0.59
C ASN A 483 -9.39 20.29 -0.33
N LYS A 484 -8.71 19.22 -0.76
CA LYS A 484 -9.31 18.13 -1.55
C LYS A 484 -10.44 17.46 -0.78
N LYS A 485 -10.26 17.17 0.52
CA LYS A 485 -11.33 16.62 1.37
C LYS A 485 -12.56 17.53 1.39
N LYS A 486 -12.37 18.84 1.65
CA LYS A 486 -13.48 19.82 1.68
C LYS A 486 -14.25 19.84 0.35
N GLU A 487 -13.54 19.79 -0.78
CA GLU A 487 -14.16 19.70 -2.11
C GLU A 487 -15.01 18.42 -2.25
N LYS A 488 -14.47 17.26 -1.86
CA LYS A 488 -15.19 15.98 -1.97
C LYS A 488 -16.36 15.89 -1.00
N GLU A 489 -16.26 16.50 0.18
CA GLU A 489 -17.33 16.58 1.16
C GLU A 489 -18.50 17.41 0.63
N GLU A 490 -18.23 18.58 0.04
CA GLU A 490 -19.25 19.41 -0.58
C GLU A 490 -19.87 18.72 -1.81
N LYS A 491 -19.08 18.00 -2.63
CA LYS A 491 -19.60 17.17 -3.72
C LYS A 491 -20.57 16.10 -3.20
N ALA A 492 -20.19 15.33 -2.18
CA ALA A 492 -21.04 14.29 -1.59
C ALA A 492 -22.34 14.88 -1.00
N LYS A 493 -22.24 16.03 -0.33
CA LYS A 493 -23.38 16.77 0.22
C LYS A 493 -24.35 17.24 -0.86
N LYS A 494 -23.84 17.74 -1.99
CA LYS A 494 -24.67 18.12 -3.14
C LYS A 494 -25.37 16.93 -3.76
N GLU A 495 -24.66 15.83 -4.03
CA GLU A 495 -25.27 14.60 -4.57
C GLU A 495 -26.33 14.01 -3.64
N LYS A 496 -26.17 14.15 -2.32
CA LYS A 496 -27.15 13.70 -1.32
C LYS A 496 -28.51 14.39 -1.45
N LYS A 497 -28.60 15.56 -2.10
CA LYS A 497 -29.88 16.24 -2.39
C LYS A 497 -30.82 15.38 -3.24
N ARG A 498 -30.30 14.41 -4.02
CA ARG A 498 -31.10 13.45 -4.80
C ARG A 498 -31.98 12.55 -3.96
N ASP A 499 -31.57 12.31 -2.71
CA ASP A 499 -32.30 11.46 -1.77
C ASP A 499 -33.15 12.28 -0.79
N GLN A 500 -33.19 13.61 -0.96
CA GLN A 500 -34.01 14.51 -0.16
C GLN A 500 -35.30 14.89 -0.91
N PRO A 501 -36.40 15.21 -0.19
CA PRO A 501 -37.62 15.68 -0.83
C PRO A 501 -37.41 16.97 -1.63
N GLY A 502 -38.13 17.12 -2.73
CA GLY A 502 -38.14 18.34 -3.52
C GLY A 502 -39.38 18.51 -4.38
N THR A 503 -39.53 19.69 -4.97
CA THR A 503 -40.69 20.07 -5.78
C THR A 503 -40.28 20.14 -7.23
N ALA A 504 -41.06 19.50 -8.12
CA ALA A 504 -40.79 19.56 -9.54
C ALA A 504 -41.03 20.96 -10.12
N THR A 505 -40.05 21.47 -10.85
CA THR A 505 -40.04 22.79 -11.50
C THR A 505 -39.74 22.64 -13.00
N GLY A 506 -39.71 23.77 -13.72
CA GLY A 506 -39.51 23.83 -15.16
C GLY A 506 -40.77 23.63 -16.00
N ASP A 507 -40.66 23.94 -17.29
CA ASP A 507 -41.77 23.96 -18.25
C ASP A 507 -41.68 22.87 -19.31
N GLY A 508 -40.50 22.24 -19.45
CA GLY A 508 -40.21 21.26 -20.48
C GLY A 508 -40.11 21.89 -21.87
N THR A 509 -39.78 21.06 -22.86
CA THR A 509 -39.63 21.51 -24.25
C THR A 509 -40.76 20.97 -25.12
N ASP A 510 -41.17 21.73 -26.14
CA ASP A 510 -42.06 21.18 -27.15
C ASP A 510 -41.32 20.19 -28.04
N VAL A 511 -41.90 19.01 -28.23
CA VAL A 511 -41.25 17.91 -28.96
C VAL A 511 -42.15 17.39 -30.06
N GLY A 512 -41.53 17.09 -31.21
CA GLY A 512 -42.20 16.49 -32.35
C GLY A 512 -42.43 14.99 -32.21
N GLU A 513 -43.00 14.38 -33.26
CA GLU A 513 -43.36 12.95 -33.26
C GLU A 513 -42.15 12.02 -33.13
N LYS A 514 -40.95 12.45 -33.57
CA LYS A 514 -39.69 11.69 -33.52
C LYS A 514 -38.90 11.85 -32.21
N TRP A 515 -39.55 12.29 -31.15
CA TRP A 515 -38.96 12.39 -29.82
C TRP A 515 -38.45 11.01 -29.33
N LEU A 516 -37.24 10.95 -28.77
CA LEU A 516 -36.42 9.74 -28.49
C LEU A 516 -35.50 9.27 -29.62
N GLU A 517 -35.45 9.92 -30.79
CA GLU A 517 -34.41 9.63 -31.80
C GLU A 517 -33.06 10.30 -31.46
N GLY A 518 -33.06 11.37 -30.66
CA GLY A 518 -31.90 12.18 -30.27
C GLY A 518 -31.16 11.70 -29.02
N VAL A 519 -31.70 10.76 -28.25
CA VAL A 519 -31.08 10.19 -27.02
C VAL A 519 -29.64 9.66 -27.14
N SER A 520 -29.13 9.48 -28.36
CA SER A 520 -27.75 9.02 -28.62
C SER A 520 -26.83 10.11 -29.20
N LYS A 521 -27.29 11.37 -29.24
CA LYS A 521 -26.57 12.50 -29.81
C LYS A 521 -26.51 13.63 -28.79
N GLU A 522 -25.46 14.45 -28.89
CA GLU A 522 -25.29 15.69 -28.11
C GLU A 522 -25.63 15.46 -26.61
N LEU A 523 -26.51 16.29 -26.03
CA LEU A 523 -26.98 16.18 -24.64
C LEU A 523 -28.19 15.25 -24.48
N GLY A 524 -28.70 14.64 -25.55
CA GLY A 524 -29.92 13.83 -25.53
C GLY A 524 -31.21 14.63 -25.73
N ASP A 525 -32.35 13.95 -25.56
CA ASP A 525 -33.67 14.54 -25.81
C ASP A 525 -34.23 15.22 -24.55
N PRO A 526 -34.90 16.39 -24.66
CA PRO A 526 -35.48 17.07 -23.51
C PRO A 526 -36.72 16.36 -22.94
N ILE A 527 -37.06 16.72 -21.70
CA ILE A 527 -38.35 16.34 -21.11
C ILE A 527 -39.48 17.11 -21.81
N PRO A 528 -40.53 16.42 -22.32
CA PRO A 528 -41.62 17.09 -23.02
C PRO A 528 -42.47 18.00 -22.13
N LYS A 529 -42.92 19.13 -22.69
CA LYS A 529 -43.79 20.09 -22.00
C LYS A 529 -45.06 19.48 -21.41
N GLU A 530 -45.64 18.46 -22.07
CA GLU A 530 -46.83 17.77 -21.57
C GLU A 530 -46.56 16.99 -20.28
N VAL A 531 -45.35 16.43 -20.15
CA VAL A 531 -44.92 15.71 -18.96
C VAL A 531 -44.58 16.71 -17.85
N ALA A 532 -43.82 17.75 -18.17
CA ALA A 532 -43.49 18.84 -17.25
C ALA A 532 -44.73 19.45 -16.61
N LYS A 533 -45.73 19.84 -17.41
CA LYS A 533 -47.01 20.41 -16.95
C LYS A 533 -47.75 19.50 -15.95
N LYS A 534 -47.63 18.18 -16.07
CA LYS A 534 -48.27 17.22 -15.16
C LYS A 534 -47.52 17.03 -13.86
N LEU A 535 -46.23 17.34 -13.82
CA LEU A 535 -45.37 17.14 -12.66
C LEU A 535 -45.09 18.44 -11.91
N LYS A 536 -45.10 19.60 -12.58
CA LYS A 536 -44.81 20.92 -12.01
C LYS A 536 -45.62 21.17 -10.73
N GLY A 537 -44.93 21.61 -9.68
CA GLY A 537 -45.51 21.88 -8.36
C GLY A 537 -45.74 20.65 -7.48
N LYS A 538 -45.56 19.43 -7.98
CA LYS A 538 -45.67 18.21 -7.15
C LYS A 538 -44.41 18.00 -6.32
N LYS A 539 -44.60 17.57 -5.07
CA LYS A 539 -43.53 17.17 -4.17
C LYS A 539 -43.21 15.68 -4.35
N PHE A 540 -41.93 15.36 -4.40
CA PHE A 540 -41.40 14.01 -4.43
C PHE A 540 -40.48 13.80 -3.24
N SER A 541 -40.49 12.60 -2.65
CA SER A 541 -39.63 12.28 -1.51
C SER A 541 -38.17 12.02 -1.90
N SER A 542 -37.90 11.75 -3.18
CA SER A 542 -36.56 11.58 -3.75
C SER A 542 -36.58 11.73 -5.28
N PHE A 543 -35.41 11.92 -5.88
CA PHE A 543 -35.25 12.00 -7.34
C PHE A 543 -35.64 10.68 -8.02
N ASP A 544 -35.45 9.52 -7.37
CA ASP A 544 -35.90 8.25 -7.97
C ASP A 544 -37.43 8.19 -8.09
N LYS A 545 -38.18 8.74 -7.12
CA LYS A 545 -39.64 8.86 -7.23
C LYS A 545 -40.05 9.82 -8.33
N PHE A 546 -39.32 10.93 -8.48
CA PHE A 546 -39.53 11.86 -9.57
C PHE A 546 -39.26 11.22 -10.94
N ARG A 547 -38.13 10.51 -11.11
CA ARG A 547 -37.80 9.71 -12.30
C ARG A 547 -38.89 8.69 -12.61
N GLN A 548 -39.42 7.97 -11.61
CA GLN A 548 -40.53 7.04 -11.80
C GLN A 548 -41.78 7.75 -12.33
N ALA A 549 -42.10 8.93 -11.81
CA ALA A 549 -43.23 9.73 -12.24
C ALA A 549 -43.06 10.22 -13.69
N ILE A 550 -41.87 10.71 -14.07
CA ILE A 550 -41.54 11.10 -15.46
C ILE A 550 -41.86 9.96 -16.43
N TRP A 551 -41.32 8.77 -16.20
CA TRP A 551 -41.58 7.62 -17.09
C TRP A 551 -43.05 7.20 -17.12
N THR A 552 -43.72 7.29 -15.98
CA THR A 552 -45.15 6.95 -15.89
C THR A 552 -46.01 7.92 -16.70
N GLU A 553 -45.75 9.23 -16.59
CA GLU A 553 -46.49 10.26 -17.35
C GLU A 553 -46.20 10.20 -18.85
N ILE A 554 -44.95 9.92 -19.25
CA ILE A 554 -44.60 9.66 -20.66
C ILE A 554 -45.49 8.56 -21.26
N GLY A 555 -45.72 7.48 -20.51
CA GLY A 555 -46.55 6.35 -20.96
C GLY A 555 -48.05 6.68 -21.09
N LYS A 556 -48.52 7.76 -20.47
CA LYS A 556 -49.93 8.18 -20.51
C LYS A 556 -50.24 9.14 -21.66
N VAL A 557 -49.23 9.82 -22.20
CA VAL A 557 -49.41 10.80 -23.29
C VAL A 557 -49.33 10.07 -24.64
N PRO A 558 -50.42 9.97 -25.42
CA PRO A 558 -50.44 9.15 -26.65
C PRO A 558 -49.34 9.51 -27.66
N LYS A 559 -49.14 10.81 -27.91
CA LYS A 559 -48.10 11.32 -28.85
C LYS A 559 -46.66 11.00 -28.44
N LEU A 560 -46.43 10.70 -27.15
CA LEU A 560 -45.12 10.32 -26.61
C LEU A 560 -44.99 8.79 -26.53
N ALA A 561 -46.06 8.12 -26.10
CA ALA A 561 -46.13 6.67 -25.96
C ALA A 561 -45.92 5.92 -27.30
N GLN A 562 -46.22 6.54 -28.45
CA GLN A 562 -45.93 5.98 -29.77
C GLN A 562 -44.43 5.73 -30.01
N ASN A 563 -43.54 6.51 -29.39
CA ASN A 563 -42.08 6.34 -29.49
C ASN A 563 -41.59 5.12 -28.68
N ILE A 564 -42.43 4.54 -27.84
CA ILE A 564 -42.14 3.36 -27.03
C ILE A 564 -42.53 2.10 -27.81
N LYS A 565 -41.60 1.64 -28.66
CA LYS A 565 -41.88 0.62 -29.69
C LYS A 565 -42.22 -0.78 -29.15
N THR A 566 -41.61 -1.22 -28.03
CA THR A 566 -41.75 -2.60 -27.56
C THR A 566 -42.78 -2.76 -26.44
N LYS A 567 -43.52 -3.88 -26.43
CA LYS A 567 -44.47 -4.23 -25.35
C LYS A 567 -43.78 -4.30 -23.99
N ALA A 568 -42.53 -4.78 -23.95
CA ALA A 568 -41.71 -4.81 -22.74
C ALA A 568 -41.44 -3.40 -22.20
N ASN A 569 -41.09 -2.44 -23.06
CA ASN A 569 -40.88 -1.05 -22.65
C ASN A 569 -42.18 -0.38 -22.20
N LYS A 570 -43.30 -0.62 -22.90
CA LYS A 570 -44.63 -0.13 -22.47
C LYS A 570 -44.99 -0.63 -21.06
N LYS A 571 -44.73 -1.91 -20.76
CA LYS A 571 -44.93 -2.49 -19.43
C LYS A 571 -43.95 -1.93 -18.39
N ALA A 572 -42.71 -1.61 -18.79
CA ALA A 572 -41.71 -1.02 -17.91
C ALA A 572 -42.12 0.39 -17.47
N ILE A 573 -42.46 1.27 -18.42
CA ILE A 573 -42.83 2.66 -18.12
C ILE A 573 -44.15 2.76 -17.35
N ALA A 574 -45.12 1.86 -17.60
CA ALA A 574 -46.34 1.78 -16.80
C ALA A 574 -46.08 1.44 -15.31
N LYS A 575 -44.91 0.86 -15.01
CA LYS A 575 -44.42 0.59 -13.65
C LYS A 575 -43.39 1.61 -13.16
N GLY A 576 -43.27 2.77 -13.82
CA GLY A 576 -42.28 3.82 -13.50
C GLY A 576 -40.82 3.43 -13.80
N ARG A 577 -40.59 2.36 -14.56
CA ARG A 577 -39.23 1.92 -14.93
C ARG A 577 -38.83 2.54 -16.26
N ALA A 578 -37.58 2.96 -16.37
CA ALA A 578 -37.03 3.44 -17.63
C ALA A 578 -37.11 2.35 -18.73
N PRO A 579 -37.41 2.72 -19.98
CA PRO A 579 -37.42 1.78 -21.11
C PRO A 579 -36.01 1.34 -21.48
N PHE A 580 -35.87 0.16 -22.09
CA PHE A 580 -34.62 -0.33 -22.63
C PHE A 580 -34.13 0.53 -23.81
N ALA A 581 -32.84 0.85 -23.81
CA ALA A 581 -32.14 1.46 -24.93
C ALA A 581 -31.92 0.43 -26.06
N ARG A 582 -31.61 0.90 -27.27
CA ARG A 582 -31.22 0.03 -28.39
C ARG A 582 -29.96 -0.75 -28.00
N LYS A 583 -29.86 -2.03 -28.38
CA LYS A 583 -28.73 -2.91 -28.01
C LYS A 583 -27.35 -2.25 -28.24
N LYS A 584 -27.17 -1.56 -29.39
CA LYS A 584 -25.93 -0.87 -29.75
C LYS A 584 -25.56 0.34 -28.88
N ASP A 585 -26.52 0.88 -28.12
CA ASP A 585 -26.36 2.03 -27.25
C ASP A 585 -26.35 1.64 -25.75
N GLN A 586 -26.43 0.34 -25.46
CA GLN A 586 -26.23 -0.22 -24.11
C GLN A 586 -24.74 -0.37 -23.83
N VAL A 587 -24.33 -0.25 -22.57
CA VAL A 587 -22.94 -0.45 -22.14
C VAL A 587 -22.95 -1.27 -20.85
N GLY A 588 -22.32 -2.46 -20.89
CA GLY A 588 -22.26 -3.37 -19.74
C GLY A 588 -23.64 -3.69 -19.15
N GLY A 589 -23.79 -3.45 -17.85
CA GLY A 589 -25.06 -3.59 -17.12
C GLY A 589 -26.07 -2.46 -17.39
N ARG A 590 -25.65 -1.33 -17.97
CA ARG A 590 -26.50 -0.17 -18.26
C ARG A 590 -27.23 -0.37 -19.59
N LYS A 591 -28.48 -0.83 -19.48
CA LYS A 591 -29.31 -1.24 -20.63
C LYS A 591 -30.55 -0.38 -20.88
N LYS A 592 -30.83 0.59 -20.02
CA LYS A 592 -32.04 1.43 -20.05
C LYS A 592 -31.69 2.87 -20.38
N LEU A 593 -32.65 3.64 -20.90
CA LEU A 593 -32.50 5.09 -21.00
C LEU A 593 -32.33 5.71 -19.59
N GLU A 594 -31.58 6.79 -19.54
CA GLU A 594 -31.18 7.47 -18.30
C GLU A 594 -31.63 8.93 -18.35
N LEU A 595 -31.82 9.53 -17.17
CA LEU A 595 -32.04 10.96 -17.03
C LEU A 595 -30.73 11.59 -16.58
N HIS A 596 -30.22 12.52 -17.37
CA HIS A 596 -28.99 13.26 -17.16
C HIS A 596 -29.33 14.72 -16.81
N HIS A 597 -28.66 15.27 -15.81
CA HIS A 597 -28.73 16.69 -15.48
C HIS A 597 -27.73 17.47 -16.34
N VAL A 598 -28.19 18.50 -17.06
CA VAL A 598 -27.35 19.32 -17.95
C VAL A 598 -26.32 20.09 -17.13
N GLU A 599 -26.79 20.85 -16.15
CA GLU A 599 -25.96 21.31 -15.04
C GLU A 599 -25.99 20.24 -13.96
N GLU A 600 -24.84 19.62 -13.73
CA GLU A 600 -24.74 18.51 -12.79
C GLU A 600 -24.98 18.95 -11.36
N ILE A 601 -25.52 18.03 -10.55
CA ILE A 601 -25.88 18.31 -9.15
C ILE A 601 -24.64 18.67 -8.34
N GLN A 602 -23.51 17.97 -8.54
CA GLN A 602 -22.22 18.33 -7.94
C GLN A 602 -21.76 19.76 -8.25
N HIS A 603 -22.22 20.36 -9.35
CA HIS A 603 -21.90 21.73 -9.75
C HIS A 603 -22.95 22.76 -9.32
N GLY A 604 -24.05 22.32 -8.70
CA GLY A 604 -25.11 23.20 -8.21
C GLY A 604 -26.43 23.08 -8.96
N GLY A 605 -26.51 22.23 -9.98
CA GLY A 605 -27.70 22.07 -10.79
C GLY A 605 -28.92 21.61 -9.99
N GLU A 606 -30.08 22.15 -10.37
CA GLU A 606 -31.36 21.87 -9.74
C GLU A 606 -31.79 20.41 -9.95
N VAL A 607 -32.08 19.70 -8.85
CA VAL A 607 -32.36 18.26 -8.85
C VAL A 607 -33.69 17.92 -9.53
N TYR A 608 -34.71 18.76 -9.31
CA TYR A 608 -36.10 18.51 -9.67
C TYR A 608 -36.62 19.39 -10.81
N ASP A 609 -35.73 20.19 -11.42
CA ASP A 609 -36.05 20.98 -12.58
C ASP A 609 -36.04 20.10 -13.84
N VAL A 610 -37.18 19.97 -14.50
CA VAL A 610 -37.29 19.18 -15.74
C VAL A 610 -36.52 19.81 -16.91
N ASP A 611 -36.28 21.12 -16.90
CA ASP A 611 -35.55 21.81 -17.96
C ASP A 611 -34.04 21.53 -17.88
N ASN A 612 -33.56 21.26 -16.66
CA ASN A 612 -32.22 20.75 -16.40
C ASN A 612 -32.06 19.25 -16.75
N LEU A 613 -33.11 18.54 -17.17
CA LEU A 613 -33.04 17.10 -17.47
C LEU A 613 -33.00 16.79 -18.97
N ARG A 614 -32.22 15.77 -19.32
CA ARG A 614 -32.19 15.16 -20.66
C ARG A 614 -32.29 13.64 -20.59
N ILE A 615 -32.97 13.06 -21.56
CA ILE A 615 -33.07 11.62 -21.77
C ILE A 615 -31.91 11.20 -22.67
N VAL A 616 -31.09 10.30 -22.17
CA VAL A 616 -29.89 9.82 -22.85
C VAL A 616 -29.83 8.30 -22.86
N THR A 617 -29.12 7.77 -23.84
CA THR A 617 -28.66 6.38 -23.83
C THR A 617 -27.43 6.22 -22.94
N PRO A 618 -27.22 5.03 -22.34
CA PRO A 618 -26.04 4.77 -21.51
C PRO A 618 -24.72 5.13 -22.21
N LYS A 619 -24.57 4.74 -23.47
CA LYS A 619 -23.38 5.05 -24.27
C LYS A 619 -23.16 6.55 -24.45
N ASN A 620 -24.23 7.31 -24.69
CA ASN A 620 -24.11 8.76 -24.83
C ASN A 620 -23.86 9.46 -23.49
N HIS A 621 -24.49 8.99 -22.40
CA HIS A 621 -24.26 9.54 -21.08
C HIS A 621 -22.80 9.41 -20.64
N ILE A 622 -22.19 8.24 -20.88
CA ILE A 622 -20.75 8.04 -20.65
C ILE A 622 -19.93 9.03 -21.50
N LYS A 623 -20.29 9.20 -22.78
CA LYS A 623 -19.59 10.12 -23.69
C LYS A 623 -19.68 11.58 -23.25
N ILE A 624 -20.79 12.01 -22.65
CA ILE A 624 -20.96 13.37 -22.13
C ILE A 624 -19.96 13.62 -20.99
N HIS A 625 -19.76 12.63 -20.12
CA HIS A 625 -18.88 12.69 -18.93
C HIS A 625 -17.45 12.21 -19.15
N SER A 626 -17.09 11.80 -20.37
CA SER A 626 -15.75 11.27 -20.68
C SER A 626 -14.82 12.32 -21.29
N LYS A 627 -15.21 13.60 -21.29
CA LYS A 627 -14.36 14.73 -21.68
C LYS A 627 -13.73 15.31 -20.44
#